data_AF-A0A512SYF8-F1
#
_entry.id   AF-A0A512SYF8-F1
#
_cell.length_a   1.000
_cell.length_b   1.000
_cell.length_c   1.000
_cell.angle_alpha   90.00
_cell.angle_beta   90.00
_cell.angle_gamma   90.00
#
_symmetry.space_group_name_H-M   'P 1'
#
loop_
_entity.id
_entity.type
_entity.pdbx_description
1 polymer ?
#
loop_
_entity_poly.entity_id
_entity_poly.type
_entity_poly.pdbx_seq_one_letter_code
_entity_poly.pdbx_strand_id
1 'polypeptide(L)'
;MRRRIRVVLAAALVGLTTLGLLGGCSLLPGRDGDAAAGGGHAAYEMSVDCPDAPAEQRIEPTVAQLNSVVAQADLPYWQAGDIGASARLTDGRLVWIFGDTLRRTGIAPGMVANSMLVSSGLCVSQLMATARGPIIPDVEPGVVRWPMSVSVVREGDEDVIVVFTGRIRRGSGTDVWGFSYLGSDAVTFRVRGGQAPQLDEILPLTADDESAHQVNWGSASMVSDGHIYVYGTELPRGAAFGRSLRVGRGSLGDPEDRRQWEFWDGTRWQSDPDRAVPVIPAEGGVSQTLSVDRVDGSYVAVSKKDGDLGSTVATWTSSSPVGPWTVSAALDAPFLTGRDEFAYAPLAHPEISLASGTLLVSISRNTTDLARLRQDPTIGRPRFAEIPRP
;
A
#
# COMPACT_ATOMS: atom_id res chain seq x y z
N MET A 1 -43.29 21.64 -26.64
CA MET A 1 -41.84 21.92 -26.73
C MET A 1 -41.10 21.12 -25.66
N ARG A 2 -40.49 19.97 -26.03
CA ARG A 2 -39.56 19.22 -25.17
C ARG A 2 -38.41 18.77 -26.09
N ARG A 3 -37.22 19.34 -25.92
CA ARG A 3 -36.00 18.96 -26.65
C ARG A 3 -35.45 17.66 -26.06
N ARG A 4 -35.37 16.60 -26.86
CA ARG A 4 -34.60 15.38 -26.55
C ARG A 4 -33.16 15.60 -27.02
N ILE A 5 -32.21 15.57 -26.09
CA ILE A 5 -30.78 15.54 -26.39
C ILE A 5 -30.42 14.09 -26.70
N ARG A 6 -29.91 13.83 -27.90
CA ARG A 6 -29.33 12.54 -28.31
C ARG A 6 -27.85 12.57 -27.95
N VAL A 7 -27.42 11.68 -27.06
CA VAL A 7 -26.00 11.38 -26.84
C VAL A 7 -25.61 10.28 -27.83
N VAL A 8 -24.60 10.56 -28.66
CA VAL A 8 -24.01 9.60 -29.60
C VAL A 8 -22.82 8.94 -28.90
N LEU A 9 -22.92 7.63 -28.63
CA LEU A 9 -21.77 6.81 -28.28
C LEU A 9 -21.06 6.40 -29.58
N ALA A 10 -19.79 6.78 -29.72
CA ALA A 10 -18.91 6.25 -30.74
C ALA A 10 -18.18 5.03 -30.17
N ALA A 11 -18.46 3.85 -30.71
CA ALA A 11 -17.71 2.63 -30.45
C ALA A 11 -16.45 2.62 -31.33
N ALA A 12 -15.28 2.52 -30.72
CA ALA A 12 -14.02 2.28 -31.42
C ALA A 12 -13.70 0.78 -31.38
N LEU A 13 -13.81 0.10 -32.52
CA LEU A 13 -13.27 -1.24 -32.76
C LEU A 13 -11.74 -1.14 -32.85
N VAL A 14 -11.02 -1.94 -32.07
CA VAL A 14 -9.58 -2.20 -32.30
C VAL A 14 -9.44 -3.67 -32.71
N GLY A 15 -8.95 -3.88 -33.93
CA GLY A 15 -8.76 -5.18 -34.55
C GLY A 15 -7.58 -5.94 -33.95
N LEU A 16 -7.79 -7.24 -33.73
CA LEU A 16 -6.75 -8.21 -33.43
C LEU A 16 -5.81 -8.38 -34.64
N THR A 17 -4.51 -8.27 -34.40
CA THR A 17 -3.49 -8.87 -35.26
C THR A 17 -2.68 -9.88 -34.46
N THR A 18 -2.94 -11.15 -34.74
CA THR A 18 -2.20 -12.33 -34.30
C THR A 18 -0.82 -12.36 -34.97
N LEU A 19 0.25 -12.44 -34.18
CA LEU A 19 1.57 -12.85 -34.67
C LEU A 19 2.04 -14.06 -33.86
N GLY A 20 2.12 -15.20 -34.55
CA GLY A 20 2.55 -16.48 -33.99
C GLY A 20 4.04 -16.52 -33.67
N LEU A 21 4.39 -17.26 -32.63
CA LEU A 21 5.75 -17.66 -32.31
C LEU A 21 5.83 -19.18 -32.25
N LEU A 22 6.73 -19.70 -33.08
CA LEU A 22 7.09 -21.10 -33.24
C LEU A 22 7.66 -21.67 -31.94
N GLY A 23 7.14 -22.82 -31.54
CA GLY A 23 7.69 -23.66 -30.50
C GLY A 23 8.99 -24.32 -30.93
N GLY A 24 10.00 -24.24 -30.08
CA GLY A 24 11.24 -25.00 -30.15
C GLY A 24 11.50 -25.66 -28.81
N CYS A 25 11.35 -26.99 -28.77
CA CYS A 25 11.67 -27.86 -27.65
C CYS A 25 13.14 -27.72 -27.21
N SER A 26 13.40 -27.84 -25.91
CA SER A 26 14.66 -28.35 -25.39
C SER A 26 14.43 -29.04 -24.04
N LEU A 27 15.02 -30.23 -23.96
CA LEU A 27 14.79 -31.29 -23.00
C LEU A 27 15.49 -31.02 -21.66
N LEU A 28 14.82 -31.41 -20.56
CA LEU A 28 15.44 -31.71 -19.28
C LEU A 28 16.38 -32.92 -19.41
N PRO A 29 17.44 -32.96 -18.60
CA PRO A 29 17.69 -34.20 -17.87
C PRO A 29 18.10 -33.97 -16.40
N GLY A 30 17.63 -34.89 -15.55
CA GLY A 30 18.54 -35.62 -14.65
C GLY A 30 18.76 -35.03 -13.26
N ARG A 31 18.06 -35.62 -12.30
CA ARG A 31 18.28 -35.58 -10.86
C ARG A 31 19.53 -36.41 -10.52
N ASP A 32 20.38 -35.93 -9.62
CA ASP A 32 21.04 -36.68 -8.52
C ASP A 32 22.12 -35.83 -7.82
N GLY A 33 22.19 -35.94 -6.50
CA GLY A 33 23.39 -35.62 -5.72
C GLY A 33 23.18 -34.65 -4.55
N ASP A 34 23.06 -35.22 -3.35
CA ASP A 34 23.19 -34.53 -2.06
C ASP A 34 24.41 -33.60 -2.01
N ALA A 35 24.18 -32.34 -1.67
CA ALA A 35 25.17 -31.49 -1.05
C ALA A 35 24.46 -30.61 -0.01
N ALA A 36 24.68 -30.94 1.25
CA ALA A 36 24.42 -30.03 2.36
C ALA A 36 25.21 -28.75 2.12
N ALA A 37 24.54 -27.70 1.65
CA ALA A 37 25.07 -26.36 1.57
C ALA A 37 24.29 -25.51 2.58
N GLY A 38 24.96 -25.16 3.68
CA GLY A 38 24.58 -24.01 4.49
C GLY A 38 24.71 -22.75 3.64
N GLY A 39 23.70 -22.48 2.83
CA GLY A 39 23.58 -21.27 2.03
C GLY A 39 22.96 -20.20 2.90
N GLY A 40 23.79 -19.41 3.59
CA GLY A 40 23.34 -18.14 4.14
C GLY A 40 22.71 -17.35 3.00
N HIS A 41 21.39 -17.21 3.00
CA HIS A 41 20.71 -16.34 2.05
C HIS A 41 21.33 -14.96 2.22
N ALA A 42 21.90 -14.42 1.15
CA ALA A 42 22.53 -13.11 1.22
C ALA A 42 21.46 -12.11 1.66
N ALA A 43 21.72 -11.47 2.80
CA ALA A 43 20.80 -10.58 3.48
C ALA A 43 20.45 -9.36 2.62
N TYR A 44 19.28 -8.78 2.86
CA TYR A 44 18.92 -7.50 2.28
C TYR A 44 19.80 -6.41 2.89
N GLU A 45 20.15 -5.42 2.09
CA GLU A 45 21.11 -4.37 2.45
C GLU A 45 20.48 -2.98 2.32
N MET A 46 20.94 -2.03 3.13
CA MET A 46 20.61 -0.63 2.93
C MET A 46 21.50 -0.01 1.86
N SER A 47 20.94 0.84 0.98
CA SER A 47 21.71 1.50 -0.09
C SER A 47 22.64 2.61 0.41
N VAL A 48 22.31 3.17 1.57
CA VAL A 48 23.01 4.26 2.26
C VAL A 48 23.04 3.93 3.75
N ASP A 49 24.20 4.09 4.39
CA ASP A 49 24.32 4.00 5.84
C ASP A 49 23.84 5.32 6.46
N CYS A 50 22.60 5.31 6.96
CA CYS A 50 22.05 6.44 7.68
C CYS A 50 22.54 6.43 9.15
N PRO A 51 22.71 7.61 9.77
CA PRO A 51 23.01 7.69 11.19
C PRO A 51 21.85 7.14 12.04
N ASP A 52 22.13 6.85 13.31
CA ASP A 52 21.10 6.50 14.29
C ASP A 52 20.00 7.57 14.38
N ALA A 53 18.80 7.15 14.73
CA ALA A 53 17.69 8.09 14.88
C ALA A 53 18.01 9.09 16.02
N PRO A 54 17.68 10.38 15.87
CA PRO A 54 17.95 11.38 16.90
C PRO A 54 17.30 10.97 18.23
N ALA A 55 18.10 10.83 19.29
CA ALA A 55 17.65 10.24 20.55
C ALA A 55 16.60 11.07 21.32
N GLU A 56 16.50 12.38 21.08
CA GLU A 56 15.69 13.28 21.93
C GLU A 56 15.04 14.47 21.21
N GLN A 57 15.43 14.78 19.98
CA GLN A 57 14.82 15.86 19.20
C GLN A 57 13.76 15.27 18.26
N ARG A 58 12.48 15.45 18.62
CA ARG A 58 11.40 15.36 17.65
C ARG A 58 11.65 16.43 16.59
N ILE A 59 12.17 16.01 15.44
CA ILE A 59 12.14 16.85 14.25
C ILE A 59 10.67 17.00 13.92
N GLU A 60 10.18 18.23 13.99
CA GLU A 60 8.83 18.60 13.60
C GLU A 60 8.90 19.29 12.24
N PRO A 61 8.91 18.55 11.12
CA PRO A 61 9.05 19.15 9.82
C PRO A 61 7.77 19.88 9.43
N THR A 62 7.91 20.85 8.52
CA THR A 62 6.79 21.39 7.75
C THR A 62 6.52 20.49 6.53
N VAL A 63 5.29 20.51 6.01
CA VAL A 63 4.97 19.83 4.74
C VAL A 63 5.82 20.33 3.57
N ALA A 64 6.25 21.60 3.57
CA ALA A 64 7.16 22.14 2.57
C ALA A 64 8.54 21.46 2.62
N GLN A 65 9.08 21.23 3.82
CA GLN A 65 10.35 20.51 3.99
C GLN A 65 10.23 19.04 3.55
N LEU A 66 9.15 18.35 3.92
CA LEU A 66 8.93 16.95 3.51
C LEU A 66 8.79 16.82 1.98
N ASN A 67 8.01 17.71 1.35
CA ASN A 67 7.90 17.76 -0.10
C ASN A 67 9.24 18.08 -0.77
N SER A 68 10.08 18.92 -0.16
CA SER A 68 11.44 19.19 -0.65
C SER A 68 12.33 17.96 -0.57
N VAL A 69 12.29 17.21 0.54
CA VAL A 69 13.06 15.96 0.70
C VAL A 69 12.66 14.95 -0.37
N VAL A 70 11.36 14.71 -0.54
CA VAL A 70 10.88 13.77 -1.56
C VAL A 70 11.21 14.27 -2.97
N ALA A 71 11.06 15.55 -3.27
CA ALA A 71 11.40 16.10 -4.59
C ALA A 71 12.89 16.04 -4.92
N GLN A 72 13.77 16.06 -3.92
CA GLN A 72 15.22 16.07 -4.08
C GLN A 72 15.87 14.70 -3.85
N ALA A 73 15.10 13.68 -3.45
CA ALA A 73 15.60 12.33 -3.24
C ALA A 73 16.31 11.82 -4.51
N ASP A 74 17.59 11.48 -4.36
CA ASP A 74 18.42 10.92 -5.42
C ASP A 74 18.85 9.48 -5.08
N LEU A 75 17.88 8.58 -5.10
CA LEU A 75 18.09 7.15 -4.87
C LEU A 75 18.01 6.43 -6.22
N PRO A 76 19.09 5.81 -6.74
CA PRO A 76 19.07 5.22 -8.08
C PRO A 76 17.96 4.17 -8.27
N TYR A 77 17.62 3.41 -7.22
CA TYR A 77 16.59 2.38 -7.25
C TYR A 77 15.20 2.88 -6.78
N TRP A 78 15.05 4.18 -6.51
CA TRP A 78 13.78 4.83 -6.20
C TRP A 78 13.75 6.25 -6.79
N GLN A 79 13.10 6.40 -7.94
CA GLN A 79 12.95 7.69 -8.61
C GLN A 79 11.52 8.23 -8.48
N ALA A 80 10.55 7.33 -8.37
CA ALA A 80 9.14 7.58 -8.07
C ALA A 80 8.53 6.30 -7.50
N GLY A 81 7.44 6.42 -6.76
CA GLY A 81 6.71 5.27 -6.21
C GLY A 81 5.35 5.70 -5.69
N ASP A 82 4.36 4.82 -5.77
CA ASP A 82 3.02 5.07 -5.23
C ASP A 82 2.80 4.41 -3.86
N ILE A 83 1.62 4.64 -3.29
CA ILE A 83 1.21 4.26 -1.92
C ILE A 83 2.00 5.02 -0.86
N GLY A 84 3.21 4.59 -0.51
CA GLY A 84 4.03 5.23 0.51
C GLY A 84 3.51 5.06 1.94
N ALA A 85 2.92 3.91 2.27
CA ALA A 85 2.47 3.59 3.62
C ALA A 85 3.66 3.58 4.59
N SER A 86 3.50 4.08 5.81
CA SER A 86 4.62 4.20 6.74
C SER A 86 4.32 3.65 8.13
N ALA A 87 5.40 3.29 8.84
CA ALA A 87 5.34 2.94 10.25
C ALA A 87 6.64 3.29 10.95
N ARG A 88 6.58 3.49 12.26
CA ARG A 88 7.74 3.77 13.12
C ARG A 88 8.30 2.48 13.72
N LEU A 89 9.61 2.29 13.57
CA LEU A 89 10.38 1.25 14.26
C LEU A 89 10.69 1.68 15.70
N THR A 90 10.94 0.71 16.58
CA THR A 90 11.26 0.99 18.00
C THR A 90 12.60 1.68 18.19
N ASP A 91 13.52 1.57 17.22
CA ASP A 91 14.77 2.33 17.21
C ASP A 91 14.62 3.77 16.69
N GLY A 92 13.39 4.22 16.41
CA GLY A 92 13.08 5.59 16.02
C GLY A 92 13.14 5.86 14.52
N ARG A 93 13.63 4.91 13.71
CA ARG A 93 13.56 5.00 12.24
C ARG A 93 12.11 4.88 11.75
N LEU A 94 11.86 5.35 10.54
CA LEU A 94 10.60 5.12 9.84
C LEU A 94 10.83 4.20 8.66
N VAL A 95 9.91 3.27 8.44
CA VAL A 95 9.81 2.51 7.20
C VAL A 95 8.74 3.10 6.32
N TRP A 96 8.97 3.08 5.02
CA TRP A 96 8.05 3.55 3.99
C TRP A 96 7.95 2.47 2.92
N ILE A 97 6.74 1.96 2.69
CA ILE A 97 6.47 0.89 1.75
C ILE A 97 5.74 1.48 0.54
N PHE A 98 6.35 1.31 -0.63
CA PHE A 98 5.84 1.82 -1.90
C PHE A 98 5.43 0.67 -2.80
N GLY A 99 4.42 0.90 -3.63
CA GLY A 99 4.03 0.01 -4.72
C GLY A 99 4.94 0.16 -5.93
N ASP A 100 4.34 0.35 -7.09
CA ASP A 100 5.06 0.42 -8.37
C ASP A 100 6.13 1.52 -8.31
N THR A 101 7.39 1.09 -8.27
CA THR A 101 8.55 1.95 -8.02
C THR A 101 9.40 2.06 -9.28
N LEU A 102 9.47 3.26 -9.84
CA LEU A 102 10.32 3.56 -10.98
C LEU A 102 11.78 3.71 -10.54
N ARG A 103 12.71 3.20 -11.35
CA ARG A 103 14.15 3.27 -11.12
C ARG A 103 14.85 4.12 -12.17
N ARG A 104 16.07 4.57 -11.86
CA ARG A 104 16.88 5.39 -12.75
C ARG A 104 17.10 4.67 -14.08
N THR A 105 17.09 5.40 -15.18
CA THR A 105 17.40 4.88 -16.52
C THR A 105 18.74 4.13 -16.50
N GLY A 106 18.77 2.95 -17.11
CA GLY A 106 19.94 2.06 -17.14
C GLY A 106 19.98 1.01 -16.03
N ILE A 107 19.09 1.09 -15.03
CA ILE A 107 18.95 0.04 -13.99
C ILE A 107 17.87 -0.95 -14.42
N ALA A 108 18.19 -2.26 -14.33
CA ALA A 108 17.26 -3.35 -14.58
C ALA A 108 16.92 -4.11 -13.27
N PRO A 109 15.66 -4.51 -13.06
CA PRO A 109 14.47 -4.07 -13.81
C PRO A 109 14.25 -2.56 -13.65
N GLY A 110 13.71 -1.88 -14.67
CA GLY A 110 13.50 -0.43 -14.63
C GLY A 110 12.34 0.02 -13.74
N MET A 111 11.48 -0.92 -13.34
CA MET A 111 10.38 -0.73 -12.41
C MET A 111 10.17 -2.02 -11.62
N VAL A 112 9.81 -1.92 -10.35
CA VAL A 112 9.47 -3.06 -9.49
C VAL A 112 8.12 -2.84 -8.82
N ALA A 113 7.41 -3.92 -8.49
CA ALA A 113 6.06 -3.84 -7.93
C ALA A 113 5.99 -3.32 -6.49
N ASN A 114 7.12 -3.35 -5.79
CA ASN A 114 7.21 -2.84 -4.43
C ASN A 114 8.66 -2.47 -4.10
N SER A 115 8.80 -1.50 -3.19
CA SER A 115 10.07 -1.11 -2.60
C SER A 115 9.87 -0.65 -1.15
N MET A 116 10.95 -0.63 -0.39
CA MET A 116 10.97 -0.07 0.96
C MET A 116 12.08 0.95 1.09
N LEU A 117 11.75 2.12 1.65
CA LEU A 117 12.72 3.07 2.16
C LEU A 117 12.73 3.01 3.69
N VAL A 118 13.90 3.24 4.27
CA VAL A 118 14.07 3.45 5.71
C VAL A 118 14.67 4.83 5.91
N SER A 119 14.03 5.66 6.72
CA SER A 119 14.52 6.99 7.03
C SER A 119 14.92 7.13 8.49
N SER A 120 16.03 7.82 8.72
CA SER A 120 16.52 8.22 10.04
C SER A 120 16.77 9.72 10.03
N GLY A 121 15.92 10.48 10.71
CA GLY A 121 15.87 11.94 10.54
C GLY A 121 15.58 12.32 9.09
N LEU A 122 16.47 13.13 8.48
CA LEU A 122 16.38 13.50 7.06
C LEU A 122 17.15 12.57 6.11
N CYS A 123 17.90 11.60 6.66
CA CYS A 123 18.57 10.60 5.83
C CYS A 123 17.54 9.55 5.38
N VAL A 124 17.55 9.23 4.08
CA VAL A 124 16.70 8.22 3.48
C VAL A 124 17.58 7.20 2.78
N SER A 125 17.33 5.94 3.05
CA SER A 125 18.05 4.82 2.47
C SER A 125 17.05 3.80 1.92
N GLN A 126 17.44 3.10 0.86
CA GLN A 126 16.60 2.11 0.21
C GLN A 126 17.00 0.70 0.62
N LEU A 127 16.01 -0.13 0.95
CA LEU A 127 16.24 -1.55 1.17
C LEU A 127 16.42 -2.27 -0.17
N MET A 128 17.51 -3.01 -0.29
CA MET A 128 17.91 -3.69 -1.51
C MET A 128 17.86 -5.20 -1.31
N ALA A 129 16.92 -5.84 -2.00
CA ALA A 129 16.90 -7.28 -2.12
C ALA A 129 18.15 -7.78 -2.85
N THR A 130 18.59 -8.99 -2.51
CA THR A 130 19.77 -9.66 -3.08
C THR A 130 19.73 -9.73 -4.61
N ALA A 131 18.57 -10.12 -5.15
CA ALA A 131 18.34 -10.22 -6.59
C ALA A 131 18.22 -8.84 -7.28
N ARG A 132 18.30 -7.74 -6.52
CA ARG A 132 18.04 -6.36 -6.95
C ARG A 132 16.66 -6.22 -7.64
N GLY A 133 15.72 -7.10 -7.30
CA GLY A 133 14.31 -7.10 -7.74
C GLY A 133 13.40 -6.32 -6.77
N PRO A 134 12.09 -6.60 -6.74
CA PRO A 134 11.22 -6.13 -5.67
C PRO A 134 11.68 -6.69 -4.30
N ILE A 135 11.39 -5.99 -3.21
CA ILE A 135 11.71 -6.47 -1.84
C ILE A 135 10.76 -7.58 -1.36
N ILE A 136 9.58 -7.65 -1.98
CA ILE A 136 8.64 -8.76 -1.85
C ILE A 136 8.55 -9.38 -3.24
N PRO A 137 9.01 -10.63 -3.44
CA PRO A 137 8.95 -11.29 -4.73
C PRO A 137 7.55 -11.24 -5.36
N ASP A 138 7.50 -11.16 -6.70
CA ASP A 138 6.25 -11.34 -7.43
C ASP A 138 5.69 -12.75 -7.19
N VAL A 139 4.38 -12.94 -7.39
CA VAL A 139 3.76 -14.27 -7.26
C VAL A 139 4.23 -15.17 -8.40
N GLU A 140 4.13 -14.63 -9.62
CA GLU A 140 4.54 -15.25 -10.89
C GLU A 140 4.62 -14.17 -11.97
N PRO A 141 5.17 -14.44 -13.17
CA PRO A 141 5.19 -13.45 -14.25
C PRO A 141 3.79 -12.89 -14.57
N GLY A 142 3.61 -11.58 -14.38
CA GLY A 142 2.34 -10.90 -14.61
C GLY A 142 1.41 -10.80 -13.39
N VAL A 143 1.73 -11.50 -12.30
CA VAL A 143 1.01 -11.41 -11.01
C VAL A 143 1.98 -10.93 -9.92
N VAL A 144 1.76 -9.70 -9.44
CA VAL A 144 2.67 -9.01 -8.52
C VAL A 144 2.06 -8.82 -7.14
N ARG A 145 2.89 -8.45 -6.17
CA ARG A 145 2.44 -8.05 -4.82
C ARG A 145 2.54 -6.55 -4.66
N TRP A 146 1.39 -5.89 -4.59
CA TRP A 146 1.30 -4.47 -4.28
C TRP A 146 1.03 -4.27 -2.80
N PRO A 147 1.86 -3.49 -2.09
CA PRO A 147 1.64 -3.18 -0.69
C PRO A 147 0.42 -2.27 -0.55
N MET A 148 -0.40 -2.58 0.44
CA MET A 148 -1.65 -1.88 0.74
C MET A 148 -1.55 -1.15 2.08
N SER A 149 -0.94 -1.79 3.08
CA SER A 149 -0.73 -1.20 4.40
C SER A 149 0.48 -1.81 5.11
N VAL A 150 0.95 -1.12 6.15
CA VAL A 150 2.06 -1.56 6.98
C VAL A 150 1.73 -1.36 8.46
N SER A 151 2.14 -2.30 9.29
CA SER A 151 2.09 -2.24 10.75
C SER A 151 3.40 -2.75 11.31
N VAL A 152 3.77 -2.31 12.52
CA VAL A 152 4.95 -2.81 13.23
C VAL A 152 4.51 -3.42 14.55
N VAL A 153 4.92 -4.65 14.79
CA VAL A 153 4.75 -5.35 16.08
C VAL A 153 6.13 -5.66 16.66
N ARG A 154 6.20 -5.88 17.97
CA ARG A 154 7.46 -6.08 18.68
C ARG A 154 7.57 -7.49 19.21
N GLU A 155 8.64 -8.19 18.86
CA GLU A 155 8.94 -9.54 19.34
C GLU A 155 10.35 -9.61 19.93
N GLY A 156 10.48 -9.84 21.24
CA GLY A 156 11.78 -10.01 21.90
C GLY A 156 12.68 -8.77 21.81
N ASP A 157 13.71 -8.80 20.98
CA ASP A 157 14.64 -7.70 20.64
C ASP A 157 14.48 -7.14 19.21
N GLU A 158 13.57 -7.71 18.40
CA GLU A 158 13.29 -7.33 17.02
C GLU A 158 11.94 -6.64 16.82
N ASP A 159 11.88 -5.72 15.86
CA ASP A 159 10.64 -5.27 15.24
C ASP A 159 10.26 -6.23 14.12
N VAL A 160 8.97 -6.57 14.03
CA VAL A 160 8.37 -7.30 12.91
C VAL A 160 7.49 -6.34 12.14
N ILE A 161 7.91 -5.99 10.94
CA ILE A 161 7.12 -5.20 9.99
C ILE A 161 6.16 -6.14 9.28
N VAL A 162 4.86 -5.91 9.43
CA VAL A 162 3.81 -6.65 8.74
C VAL A 162 3.30 -5.79 7.59
N VAL A 163 3.56 -6.20 6.36
CA VAL A 163 3.08 -5.56 5.14
C VAL A 163 1.94 -6.40 4.57
N PHE A 164 0.73 -5.84 4.54
CA PHE A 164 -0.36 -6.46 3.80
C PHE A 164 -0.25 -6.07 2.34
N THR A 165 -0.31 -7.07 1.46
CA THR A 165 -0.21 -6.88 0.01
C THR A 165 -1.44 -7.44 -0.70
N GLY A 166 -1.83 -6.82 -1.80
CA GLY A 166 -2.73 -7.43 -2.78
C GLY A 166 -1.93 -8.19 -3.82
N ARG A 167 -2.41 -9.38 -4.20
CA ARG A 167 -1.96 -10.12 -5.38
C ARG A 167 -2.69 -9.56 -6.60
N ILE A 168 -1.93 -8.96 -7.50
CA ILE A 168 -2.46 -8.15 -8.60
C ILE A 168 -2.02 -8.73 -9.94
N ARG A 169 -2.98 -9.14 -10.77
CA ARG A 169 -2.73 -9.52 -12.15
C ARG A 169 -2.78 -8.30 -13.06
N ARG A 170 -1.63 -7.96 -13.66
CA ARG A 170 -1.52 -6.81 -14.57
C ARG A 170 -2.06 -7.13 -15.96
N GLY A 171 -2.62 -6.14 -16.65
CA GLY A 171 -3.02 -6.22 -18.06
C GLY A 171 -4.23 -7.11 -18.35
N SER A 172 -5.00 -7.48 -17.32
CA SER A 172 -6.14 -8.40 -17.44
C SER A 172 -7.44 -7.86 -16.82
N GLY A 173 -7.38 -6.68 -16.20
CA GLY A 173 -8.51 -6.07 -15.51
C GLY A 173 -9.45 -5.30 -16.43
N THR A 174 -10.71 -5.19 -16.00
CA THR A 174 -11.72 -4.30 -16.59
C THR A 174 -11.85 -2.97 -15.84
N ASP A 175 -11.05 -2.77 -14.78
CA ASP A 175 -10.99 -1.50 -14.06
C ASP A 175 -10.27 -0.42 -14.87
N VAL A 176 -10.29 0.82 -14.38
CA VAL A 176 -9.71 1.98 -15.10
C VAL A 176 -8.20 1.88 -15.31
N TRP A 177 -7.54 0.93 -14.64
CA TRP A 177 -6.09 0.72 -14.64
C TRP A 177 -5.66 -0.56 -15.38
N GLY A 178 -6.61 -1.42 -15.74
CA GLY A 178 -6.37 -2.67 -16.43
C GLY A 178 -5.77 -3.78 -15.56
N PHE A 179 -6.00 -3.77 -14.24
CA PHE A 179 -5.54 -4.84 -13.33
C PHE A 179 -6.69 -5.57 -12.64
N SER A 180 -6.42 -6.81 -12.21
CA SER A 180 -7.35 -7.59 -11.40
C SER A 180 -6.75 -7.85 -10.03
N TYR A 181 -7.50 -7.49 -8.98
CA TYR A 181 -7.19 -7.90 -7.62
C TYR A 181 -7.63 -9.35 -7.45
N LEU A 182 -6.70 -10.23 -7.05
CA LEU A 182 -6.98 -11.66 -6.88
C LEU A 182 -7.19 -12.02 -5.42
N GLY A 183 -6.42 -11.45 -4.53
CA GLY A 183 -6.45 -11.80 -3.12
C GLY A 183 -5.37 -11.04 -2.38
N SER A 184 -5.11 -11.41 -1.14
CA SER A 184 -4.13 -10.74 -0.30
C SER A 184 -3.11 -11.70 0.29
N ASP A 185 -1.95 -11.16 0.66
CA ASP A 185 -0.92 -11.79 1.47
C ASP A 185 -0.57 -10.90 2.67
N ALA A 186 -0.17 -11.50 3.79
CA ALA A 186 0.55 -10.83 4.87
C ALA A 186 2.04 -11.18 4.73
N VAL A 187 2.92 -10.18 4.66
CA VAL A 187 4.36 -10.36 4.46
C VAL A 187 5.10 -9.77 5.65
N THR A 188 5.98 -10.55 6.27
CA THR A 188 6.73 -10.13 7.45
C THR A 188 8.18 -9.82 7.09
N PHE A 189 8.71 -8.77 7.72
CA PHE A 189 10.14 -8.49 7.75
C PHE A 189 10.60 -8.35 9.20
N ARG A 190 11.74 -8.96 9.55
CA ARG A 190 12.37 -8.81 10.87
C ARG A 190 13.47 -7.77 10.84
N VAL A 191 13.52 -6.93 11.87
CA VAL A 191 14.47 -5.83 11.99
C VAL A 191 15.04 -5.76 13.40
N ARG A 192 16.35 -5.94 13.54
CA ARG A 192 17.07 -5.51 14.74
C ARG A 192 17.36 -4.02 14.66
N GLY A 193 17.44 -3.37 15.82
CA GLY A 193 17.79 -1.95 15.91
C GLY A 193 19.05 -1.61 15.10
N GLY A 194 18.96 -0.58 14.24
CA GLY A 194 20.05 -0.13 13.35
C GLY A 194 20.34 -1.03 12.14
N GLN A 195 19.75 -2.22 12.03
CA GLN A 195 20.00 -3.15 10.92
C GLN A 195 18.99 -2.99 9.78
N ALA A 196 19.32 -3.56 8.62
CA ALA A 196 18.43 -3.63 7.47
C ALA A 196 17.28 -4.63 7.73
N PRO A 197 16.02 -4.29 7.41
CA PRO A 197 14.93 -5.25 7.43
C PRO A 197 15.19 -6.48 6.56
N GLN A 198 14.92 -7.67 7.08
CA GLN A 198 15.07 -8.94 6.38
C GLN A 198 13.71 -9.56 6.11
N LEU A 199 13.45 -9.95 4.86
CA LEU A 199 12.23 -10.69 4.51
C LEU A 199 12.19 -12.00 5.31
N ASP A 200 11.08 -12.26 5.98
CA ASP A 200 10.90 -13.39 6.88
C ASP A 200 9.89 -14.38 6.29
N GLU A 201 8.60 -14.02 6.20
CA GLU A 201 7.56 -14.89 5.66
C GLU A 201 6.58 -14.17 4.70
N ILE A 202 5.95 -14.96 3.82
CA ILE A 202 4.82 -14.55 2.99
C ILE A 202 3.66 -15.53 3.24
N LEU A 203 2.58 -15.02 3.83
CA LEU A 203 1.42 -15.80 4.23
C LEU A 203 0.17 -15.43 3.41
N PRO A 204 -0.45 -16.37 2.66
CA PRO A 204 -1.58 -16.08 1.78
C PRO A 204 -2.90 -15.60 2.43
N LEU A 205 -3.02 -14.34 2.84
CA LEU A 205 -4.25 -13.57 3.23
C LEU A 205 -5.57 -14.30 2.98
N THR A 206 -5.95 -14.29 1.72
CA THR A 206 -7.15 -14.89 1.19
C THR A 206 -6.78 -15.88 0.09
N ALA A 207 -7.73 -16.73 -0.33
CA ALA A 207 -7.61 -17.41 -1.61
C ALA A 207 -7.69 -16.39 -2.77
N ASP A 208 -7.30 -16.82 -3.97
CA ASP A 208 -7.57 -16.05 -5.17
C ASP A 208 -9.06 -16.12 -5.54
N ASP A 209 -9.65 -14.97 -5.80
CA ASP A 209 -11.00 -14.73 -6.31
C ASP A 209 -10.91 -13.62 -7.36
N GLU A 210 -11.57 -13.79 -8.51
CA GLU A 210 -11.61 -12.77 -9.57
C GLU A 210 -12.85 -11.88 -9.48
N SER A 211 -13.70 -12.10 -8.47
CA SER A 211 -14.85 -11.27 -8.19
C SER A 211 -14.43 -9.83 -7.92
N ALA A 212 -14.97 -8.90 -8.72
CA ALA A 212 -14.86 -7.46 -8.47
C ALA A 212 -15.53 -7.01 -7.17
N HIS A 213 -16.30 -7.91 -6.53
CA HIS A 213 -17.03 -7.67 -5.28
C HIS A 213 -16.41 -8.41 -4.09
N GLN A 214 -15.22 -8.99 -4.23
CA GLN A 214 -14.54 -9.56 -3.09
C GLN A 214 -14.18 -8.47 -2.07
N VAL A 215 -14.01 -8.90 -0.82
CA VAL A 215 -13.42 -8.03 0.20
C VAL A 215 -11.90 -8.06 0.04
N ASN A 216 -11.32 -6.92 -0.29
CA ASN A 216 -9.86 -6.76 -0.41
C ASN A 216 -9.27 -6.58 1.00
N TRP A 217 -9.13 -7.68 1.75
CA TRP A 217 -8.51 -7.65 3.08
C TRP A 217 -7.06 -7.17 3.00
N GLY A 218 -6.62 -6.38 3.99
CA GLY A 218 -5.27 -5.80 4.03
C GLY A 218 -5.18 -4.37 3.49
N SER A 219 -6.28 -3.81 2.97
CA SER A 219 -6.39 -2.42 2.49
C SER A 219 -5.90 -1.39 3.52
N ALA A 220 -6.11 -1.65 4.82
CA ALA A 220 -5.48 -0.94 5.93
C ALA A 220 -5.21 -1.92 7.09
N SER A 221 -4.23 -1.60 7.93
CA SER A 221 -3.92 -2.36 9.14
C SER A 221 -3.51 -1.42 10.27
N MET A 222 -3.76 -1.85 11.51
CA MET A 222 -3.47 -1.06 12.70
C MET A 222 -3.25 -1.97 13.90
N VAL A 223 -2.24 -1.68 14.71
CA VAL A 223 -2.01 -2.34 16.00
C VAL A 223 -2.69 -1.54 17.12
N SER A 224 -3.61 -2.15 17.85
CA SER A 224 -4.23 -1.53 19.04
C SER A 224 -4.76 -2.60 20.00
N ASP A 225 -4.73 -2.32 21.30
CA ASP A 225 -5.37 -3.13 22.34
C ASP A 225 -5.03 -4.62 22.27
N GLY A 226 -3.76 -4.95 22.03
CA GLY A 226 -3.28 -6.33 21.97
C GLY A 226 -3.62 -7.09 20.68
N HIS A 227 -4.19 -6.41 19.67
CA HIS A 227 -4.58 -7.01 18.39
C HIS A 227 -3.95 -6.27 17.22
N ILE A 228 -3.78 -6.98 16.11
CA ILE A 228 -3.64 -6.38 14.79
C ILE A 228 -5.02 -6.38 14.13
N TYR A 229 -5.55 -5.18 13.86
CA TYR A 229 -6.76 -4.99 13.08
C TYR A 229 -6.40 -4.95 11.60
N VAL A 230 -7.18 -5.64 10.78
CA VAL A 230 -7.05 -5.62 9.33
C VAL A 230 -8.38 -5.24 8.72
N TYR A 231 -8.36 -4.14 7.98
CA TYR A 231 -9.52 -3.63 7.30
C TYR A 231 -9.53 -4.07 5.85
N GLY A 232 -10.71 -4.48 5.38
CA GLY A 232 -10.94 -4.87 4.00
C GLY A 232 -11.89 -3.91 3.31
N THR A 233 -11.60 -3.59 2.06
CA THR A 233 -12.50 -2.75 1.25
C THR A 233 -13.24 -3.58 0.23
N GLU A 234 -14.54 -3.33 0.09
CA GLU A 234 -15.40 -4.07 -0.84
C GLU A 234 -16.15 -3.08 -1.73
N LEU A 235 -16.07 -3.27 -3.05
CA LEU A 235 -16.93 -2.55 -3.98
C LEU A 235 -18.28 -3.29 -4.07
N PRO A 236 -19.36 -2.76 -3.47
CA PRO A 236 -20.62 -3.49 -3.41
C PRO A 236 -21.25 -3.62 -4.79
N ARG A 237 -22.15 -4.60 -4.93
CA ARG A 237 -23.01 -4.75 -6.11
C ARG A 237 -24.02 -3.60 -6.13
N GLY A 238 -23.72 -2.51 -6.84
CA GLY A 238 -24.60 -1.33 -6.87
C GLY A 238 -23.98 -0.11 -7.57
N ALA A 239 -24.62 1.05 -7.40
CA ALA A 239 -24.24 2.31 -8.05
C ALA A 239 -23.34 3.22 -7.19
N ALA A 240 -22.83 2.73 -6.05
CA ALA A 240 -21.91 3.51 -5.23
C ALA A 240 -20.53 3.56 -5.89
N PHE A 241 -19.94 4.75 -5.95
CA PHE A 241 -18.57 4.93 -6.43
C PHE A 241 -17.52 4.56 -5.37
N GLY A 242 -17.86 4.71 -4.08
CA GLY A 242 -17.02 4.32 -2.96
C GLY A 242 -17.07 2.83 -2.65
N ARG A 243 -16.06 2.38 -1.91
CA ARG A 243 -15.99 1.03 -1.35
C ARG A 243 -16.45 1.07 0.10
N SER A 244 -17.10 -0.01 0.55
CA SER A 244 -17.40 -0.20 1.97
C SER A 244 -16.15 -0.65 2.72
N LEU A 245 -16.08 -0.38 4.02
CA LEU A 245 -14.99 -0.81 4.89
C LEU A 245 -15.50 -1.88 5.86
N ARG A 246 -14.80 -3.01 5.96
CA ARG A 246 -15.06 -4.11 6.90
C ARG A 246 -13.82 -4.31 7.76
N VAL A 247 -13.95 -4.97 8.91
CA VAL A 247 -12.83 -5.16 9.86
C VAL A 247 -12.76 -6.58 10.40
N GLY A 248 -11.54 -7.10 10.39
CA GLY A 248 -11.11 -8.28 11.12
C GLY A 248 -9.97 -7.95 12.09
N ARG A 249 -9.63 -8.88 12.96
CA ARG A 249 -8.51 -8.76 13.88
C ARG A 249 -7.87 -10.12 14.18
N GLY A 250 -6.57 -10.11 14.47
CA GLY A 250 -5.82 -11.26 14.98
C GLY A 250 -5.04 -10.90 16.25
N SER A 251 -4.48 -11.92 16.91
CA SER A 251 -3.60 -11.75 18.07
C SER A 251 -2.24 -11.16 17.65
N LEU A 252 -1.64 -10.31 18.48
CA LEU A 252 -0.26 -9.82 18.25
C LEU A 252 0.82 -10.86 18.56
N GLY A 253 0.52 -11.87 19.39
CA GLY A 253 1.52 -12.87 19.79
C GLY A 253 1.69 -14.00 18.77
N ASP A 254 0.78 -14.09 17.82
CA ASP A 254 0.79 -15.06 16.72
C ASP A 254 -0.06 -14.49 15.56
N PRO A 255 0.43 -13.43 14.88
CA PRO A 255 -0.33 -12.80 13.78
C PRO A 255 -0.53 -13.75 12.59
N GLU A 256 0.24 -14.84 12.55
CA GLU A 256 0.30 -15.83 11.47
C GLU A 256 -0.78 -16.91 11.60
N ASP A 257 -1.23 -17.23 12.83
CA ASP A 257 -2.28 -18.22 13.06
C ASP A 257 -3.68 -17.72 12.66
N ARG A 258 -4.05 -18.06 11.42
CA ARG A 258 -5.36 -17.81 10.81
C ARG A 258 -6.55 -18.26 11.64
N ARG A 259 -6.41 -19.27 12.50
CA ARG A 259 -7.51 -19.79 13.31
C ARG A 259 -7.90 -18.81 14.44
N GLN A 260 -7.02 -17.86 14.75
CA GLN A 260 -7.24 -16.84 15.77
C GLN A 260 -7.82 -15.54 15.18
N TRP A 261 -8.10 -15.51 13.87
CA TRP A 261 -8.70 -14.34 13.24
C TRP A 261 -10.19 -14.27 13.50
N GLU A 262 -10.65 -13.08 13.85
CA GLU A 262 -12.05 -12.77 14.08
C GLU A 262 -12.50 -11.58 13.22
N PHE A 263 -13.73 -11.61 12.76
CA PHE A 263 -14.35 -10.61 11.90
C PHE A 263 -15.62 -10.07 12.54
N TRP A 264 -15.80 -8.74 12.45
CA TRP A 264 -16.92 -8.07 13.09
C TRP A 264 -18.23 -8.26 12.33
N ASP A 265 -19.20 -8.96 12.92
CA ASP A 265 -20.50 -9.25 12.30
C ASP A 265 -21.57 -8.17 12.52
N GLY A 266 -21.19 -7.03 13.12
CA GLY A 266 -22.09 -5.95 13.51
C GLY A 266 -22.52 -6.01 14.97
N THR A 267 -22.35 -7.17 15.62
CA THR A 267 -22.72 -7.37 17.02
C THR A 267 -21.61 -7.99 17.85
N ARG A 268 -20.81 -8.88 17.27
CA ARG A 268 -19.71 -9.58 17.93
C ARG A 268 -18.61 -9.96 16.95
N TRP A 269 -17.46 -10.30 17.52
CA TRP A 269 -16.35 -10.93 16.81
C TRP A 269 -16.65 -12.43 16.60
N GLN A 270 -16.33 -12.95 15.42
CA GLN A 270 -16.57 -14.35 15.04
C GLN A 270 -15.62 -14.78 13.90
N SER A 271 -15.47 -16.07 13.63
CA SER A 271 -14.38 -16.59 12.78
C SER A 271 -14.64 -16.58 11.26
N ASP A 272 -15.88 -16.38 10.81
CA ASP A 272 -16.24 -16.48 9.38
C ASP A 272 -16.12 -15.12 8.66
N PRO A 273 -15.14 -14.91 7.77
CA PRO A 273 -14.95 -13.62 7.09
C PRO A 273 -16.17 -13.18 6.27
N ASP A 274 -16.99 -14.10 5.77
CA ASP A 274 -18.16 -13.77 4.93
C ASP A 274 -19.29 -13.12 5.74
N ARG A 275 -19.26 -13.25 7.07
CA ARG A 275 -20.20 -12.62 8.00
C ARG A 275 -19.78 -11.22 8.45
N ALA A 276 -18.57 -10.77 8.10
CA ALA A 276 -18.12 -9.41 8.42
C ALA A 276 -19.10 -8.40 7.83
N VAL A 277 -19.52 -7.35 8.54
CA VAL A 277 -20.40 -6.31 7.98
C VAL A 277 -19.66 -4.99 7.77
N PRO A 278 -20.14 -4.12 6.87
CA PRO A 278 -19.57 -2.78 6.72
C PRO A 278 -19.61 -1.96 8.02
N VAL A 279 -18.46 -1.44 8.44
CA VAL A 279 -18.31 -0.42 9.50
C VAL A 279 -18.29 1.00 8.92
N ILE A 280 -17.93 1.15 7.65
CA ILE A 280 -18.19 2.36 6.83
C ILE A 280 -18.95 1.91 5.58
N PRO A 281 -20.12 2.51 5.26
CA PRO A 281 -20.88 2.18 4.07
C PRO A 281 -20.16 2.63 2.79
N ALA A 282 -20.53 2.05 1.64
CA ALA A 282 -19.95 2.42 0.35
C ALA A 282 -20.38 3.81 -0.16
N GLU A 283 -21.61 4.24 0.17
CA GLU A 283 -22.05 5.61 -0.08
C GLU A 283 -21.31 6.58 0.84
N GLY A 284 -20.55 7.52 0.27
CA GLY A 284 -19.61 8.31 1.07
C GLY A 284 -18.44 7.49 1.61
N GLY A 285 -18.20 6.29 1.07
CA GLY A 285 -17.19 5.34 1.52
C GLY A 285 -15.77 5.68 1.07
N VAL A 286 -14.90 4.67 1.08
CA VAL A 286 -13.44 4.78 0.96
C VAL A 286 -12.90 4.33 -0.40
N SER A 287 -11.65 4.67 -0.72
CA SER A 287 -10.87 4.08 -1.83
C SER A 287 -10.40 2.65 -1.54
N GLN A 288 -9.85 1.96 -2.54
CA GLN A 288 -9.30 0.61 -2.39
C GLN A 288 -8.20 0.54 -1.33
N THR A 289 -7.32 1.54 -1.32
CA THR A 289 -6.25 1.67 -0.33
C THR A 289 -6.54 2.87 0.55
N LEU A 290 -6.30 2.70 1.85
CA LEU A 290 -6.53 3.70 2.89
C LEU A 290 -5.58 3.47 4.06
N SER A 291 -5.57 4.39 5.02
CA SER A 291 -4.89 4.21 6.31
C SER A 291 -5.92 4.17 7.43
N VAL A 292 -5.64 3.40 8.48
CA VAL A 292 -6.38 3.43 9.74
C VAL A 292 -5.36 3.42 10.86
N ASP A 293 -5.46 4.39 11.77
CA ASP A 293 -4.48 4.62 12.81
C ASP A 293 -5.15 5.00 14.13
N ARG A 294 -4.42 4.79 15.23
CA ARG A 294 -4.80 5.35 16.52
C ARG A 294 -4.08 6.68 16.75
N VAL A 295 -4.83 7.78 16.73
CA VAL A 295 -4.32 9.14 16.85
C VAL A 295 -4.97 9.80 18.06
N ASP A 296 -4.15 10.20 19.03
CA ASP A 296 -4.57 10.96 20.22
C ASP A 296 -5.78 10.36 20.96
N GLY A 297 -5.85 9.02 20.99
CA GLY A 297 -6.91 8.26 21.66
C GLY A 297 -8.11 7.91 20.78
N SER A 298 -8.21 8.48 19.57
CA SER A 298 -9.24 8.20 18.58
C SER A 298 -8.74 7.22 17.50
N TYR A 299 -9.66 6.47 16.90
CA TYR A 299 -9.39 5.73 15.67
C TYR A 299 -9.66 6.65 14.49
N VAL A 300 -8.72 6.73 13.55
CA VAL A 300 -8.76 7.66 12.42
C VAL A 300 -8.51 6.89 11.13
N ALA A 301 -9.44 6.95 10.18
CA ALA A 301 -9.25 6.44 8.83
C ALA A 301 -9.04 7.61 7.87
N VAL A 302 -8.05 7.53 6.98
CA VAL A 302 -7.84 8.51 5.90
C VAL A 302 -7.92 7.83 4.54
N SER A 303 -8.76 8.38 3.68
CA SER A 303 -9.06 7.80 2.36
C SER A 303 -9.63 8.84 1.39
N LYS A 304 -9.76 8.49 0.10
CA LYS A 304 -10.63 9.23 -0.82
C LYS A 304 -12.08 8.92 -0.49
N LYS A 305 -12.86 9.96 -0.23
CA LYS A 305 -14.31 9.84 -0.12
C LYS A 305 -14.91 9.54 -1.50
N ASP A 306 -15.88 8.61 -1.53
CA ASP A 306 -16.56 8.15 -2.75
C ASP A 306 -15.65 7.37 -3.72
N GLY A 307 -14.57 6.76 -3.22
CA GLY A 307 -13.75 5.79 -3.96
C GLY A 307 -12.51 6.38 -4.63
N ASP A 308 -11.78 5.54 -5.37
CA ASP A 308 -10.47 5.88 -5.96
C ASP A 308 -10.51 7.10 -6.90
N LEU A 309 -11.66 7.33 -7.55
CA LEU A 309 -11.90 8.45 -8.45
C LEU A 309 -12.49 9.70 -7.76
N GLY A 310 -12.62 9.65 -6.43
CA GLY A 310 -13.16 10.72 -5.62
C GLY A 310 -12.34 12.00 -5.70
N SER A 311 -12.98 13.13 -5.40
CA SER A 311 -12.37 14.45 -5.43
C SER A 311 -11.93 15.01 -4.08
N THR A 312 -12.09 14.22 -3.02
CA THR A 312 -11.93 14.68 -1.65
C THR A 312 -11.14 13.64 -0.85
N VAL A 313 -10.06 14.06 -0.20
CA VAL A 313 -9.47 13.27 0.90
C VAL A 313 -10.27 13.58 2.15
N ALA A 314 -10.71 12.57 2.86
CA ALA A 314 -11.46 12.72 4.10
C ALA A 314 -10.83 11.92 5.24
N THR A 315 -11.08 12.39 6.46
CA THR A 315 -10.81 11.68 7.71
C THR A 315 -12.14 11.19 8.27
N TRP A 316 -12.20 9.92 8.67
CA TRP A 316 -13.26 9.36 9.50
C TRP A 316 -12.70 9.10 10.88
N THR A 317 -13.45 9.45 11.92
CA THR A 317 -13.06 9.26 13.33
C THR A 317 -14.06 8.37 14.05
N SER A 318 -13.57 7.62 15.03
CA SER A 318 -14.37 6.76 15.91
C SER A 318 -13.70 6.59 17.26
N SER A 319 -14.49 6.33 18.32
CA SER A 319 -13.99 5.92 19.64
C SER A 319 -13.74 4.41 19.75
N SER A 320 -14.00 3.66 18.69
CA SER A 320 -13.90 2.20 18.63
C SER A 320 -13.41 1.74 17.24
N PRO A 321 -12.63 0.65 17.12
CA PRO A 321 -12.11 0.18 15.83
C PRO A 321 -13.22 -0.34 14.90
N VAL A 322 -14.42 -0.61 15.44
CA VAL A 322 -15.59 -1.06 14.67
C VAL A 322 -16.60 0.05 14.39
N GLY A 323 -16.27 1.30 14.74
CA GLY A 323 -17.19 2.43 14.63
C GLY A 323 -18.05 2.69 15.88
N PRO A 324 -19.06 3.57 15.79
CA PRO A 324 -19.49 4.27 14.58
C PRO A 324 -18.46 5.28 14.08
N TRP A 325 -18.27 5.33 12.76
CA TRP A 325 -17.31 6.22 12.11
C TRP A 325 -18.00 7.49 11.58
N THR A 326 -17.40 8.65 11.82
CA THR A 326 -17.92 9.95 11.35
C THR A 326 -16.87 10.75 10.61
N VAL A 327 -17.23 11.36 9.48
CA VAL A 327 -16.32 12.27 8.76
C VAL A 327 -16.02 13.50 9.63
N SER A 328 -14.76 13.74 9.95
CA SER A 328 -14.32 14.84 10.84
C SER A 328 -13.68 16.00 10.10
N ALA A 329 -12.96 15.74 9.01
CA ALA A 329 -12.30 16.75 8.21
C ALA A 329 -12.11 16.27 6.77
N ALA A 330 -11.91 17.23 5.85
CA ALA A 330 -11.71 16.96 4.44
C ALA A 330 -10.82 18.02 3.79
N LEU A 331 -10.16 17.65 2.70
CA LEU A 331 -9.49 18.58 1.79
C LEU A 331 -9.77 18.20 0.33
N ASP A 332 -9.75 19.19 -0.54
CA ASP A 332 -9.92 19.00 -1.98
C ASP A 332 -8.68 18.36 -2.60
N ALA A 333 -8.90 17.23 -3.25
CA ALA A 333 -7.90 16.53 -4.05
C ALA A 333 -8.62 15.82 -5.20
N PRO A 334 -8.93 16.51 -6.31
CA PRO A 334 -9.57 15.87 -7.45
C PRO A 334 -8.74 14.69 -7.96
N PHE A 335 -9.40 13.61 -8.37
CA PHE A 335 -8.71 12.49 -8.99
C PHE A 335 -7.90 12.94 -10.21
N LEU A 336 -8.46 13.77 -11.09
CA LEU A 336 -7.71 14.40 -12.18
C LEU A 336 -7.20 15.78 -11.75
N THR A 337 -5.88 15.97 -11.74
CA THR A 337 -5.24 17.26 -11.39
C THR A 337 -4.70 17.99 -12.62
N GLY A 338 -4.86 17.42 -13.80
CA GLY A 338 -4.44 17.96 -15.10
C GLY A 338 -5.18 17.27 -16.25
N ARG A 339 -4.59 17.23 -17.44
CA ARG A 339 -5.16 16.45 -18.57
C ARG A 339 -4.92 14.96 -18.42
N ASP A 340 -3.75 14.59 -17.91
CA ASP A 340 -3.21 13.23 -17.86
C ASP A 340 -2.66 12.86 -16.47
N GLU A 341 -2.57 13.82 -15.54
CA GLU A 341 -2.11 13.61 -14.17
C GLU A 341 -3.27 13.34 -13.22
N PHE A 342 -3.04 12.42 -12.28
CA PHE A 342 -4.03 12.03 -11.30
C PHE A 342 -3.47 11.81 -9.89
N ALA A 343 -4.36 11.93 -8.90
CA ALA A 343 -4.07 11.89 -7.47
C ALA A 343 -4.99 10.88 -6.75
N TYR A 344 -4.42 9.95 -6.01
CA TYR A 344 -5.12 8.77 -5.46
C TYR A 344 -4.47 8.29 -4.16
N ALA A 345 -5.08 7.27 -3.54
CA ALA A 345 -4.58 6.55 -2.36
C ALA A 345 -3.92 7.45 -1.30
N PRO A 346 -4.68 8.39 -0.69
CA PRO A 346 -4.14 9.21 0.38
C PRO A 346 -3.95 8.38 1.64
N LEU A 347 -2.81 8.53 2.31
CA LEU A 347 -2.47 7.81 3.54
C LEU A 347 -2.02 8.79 4.62
N ALA A 348 -2.40 8.53 5.87
CA ALA A 348 -1.96 9.26 7.04
C ALA A 348 -0.58 8.79 7.53
N HIS A 349 0.15 9.69 8.18
CA HIS A 349 1.46 9.45 8.78
C HIS A 349 1.49 10.01 10.21
N PRO A 350 0.68 9.48 11.14
CA PRO A 350 0.53 10.02 12.49
C PRO A 350 1.80 9.98 13.33
N GLU A 351 2.75 9.12 12.97
CA GLU A 351 4.05 9.00 13.60
C GLU A 351 4.98 10.18 13.31
N ILE A 352 4.65 11.03 12.33
CA ILE A 352 5.39 12.26 12.02
C ILE A 352 4.62 13.46 12.60
N SER A 353 5.12 13.98 13.71
CA SER A 353 4.61 15.22 14.29
C SER A 353 5.02 16.41 13.43
N LEU A 354 4.06 17.12 12.83
CA LEU A 354 4.34 18.34 12.07
C LEU A 354 4.46 19.54 13.00
N ALA A 355 5.25 20.54 12.60
CA ALA A 355 5.35 21.82 13.34
C ALA A 355 3.99 22.55 13.47
N SER A 356 3.05 22.28 12.57
CA SER A 356 1.69 22.81 12.61
C SER A 356 0.77 22.12 13.61
N GLY A 357 1.14 20.93 14.11
CA GLY A 357 0.29 20.06 14.92
C GLY A 357 -0.82 19.34 14.14
N THR A 358 -0.91 19.55 12.82
CA THR A 358 -1.88 18.87 11.95
C THR A 358 -1.48 17.42 11.65
N LEU A 359 -2.41 16.65 11.08
CA LEU A 359 -2.12 15.31 10.60
C LEU A 359 -1.48 15.39 9.21
N LEU A 360 -0.29 14.80 9.08
CA LEU A 360 0.38 14.62 7.80
C LEU A 360 -0.34 13.55 6.99
N VAL A 361 -0.63 13.86 5.72
CA VAL A 361 -1.10 12.89 4.74
C VAL A 361 -0.22 12.94 3.49
N SER A 362 0.09 11.79 2.90
CA SER A 362 0.63 11.71 1.54
C SER A 362 -0.49 11.41 0.56
N ILE A 363 -0.34 11.88 -0.67
CA ILE A 363 -1.25 11.61 -1.78
C ILE A 363 -0.40 11.07 -2.94
N SER A 364 -0.70 9.85 -3.38
CA SER A 364 -0.04 9.25 -4.54
C SER A 364 -0.39 10.04 -5.79
N ARG A 365 0.57 10.19 -6.70
CA ARG A 365 0.43 10.91 -7.97
C ARG A 365 0.98 10.07 -9.09
N ASN A 366 0.38 10.17 -10.27
CA ASN A 366 0.91 9.52 -11.47
C ASN A 366 0.35 10.20 -12.74
N THR A 367 0.82 9.78 -13.91
CA THR A 367 0.33 10.20 -15.23
C THR A 367 -0.01 8.98 -16.08
N THR A 368 -0.96 9.14 -17.00
CA THR A 368 -1.26 8.11 -18.01
C THR A 368 -0.14 7.96 -19.05
N ASP A 369 0.83 8.89 -19.10
CA ASP A 369 1.98 8.86 -20.00
C ASP A 369 3.23 8.30 -19.30
N LEU A 370 3.46 7.00 -19.47
CA LEU A 370 4.62 6.31 -18.90
C LEU A 370 5.96 6.82 -19.46
N ALA A 371 6.00 7.32 -20.70
CA ALA A 371 7.22 7.87 -21.27
C ALA A 371 7.57 9.20 -20.60
N ARG A 372 6.57 10.06 -20.37
CA ARG A 372 6.70 11.29 -19.59
C ARG A 372 7.13 11.00 -18.15
N LEU A 373 6.52 10.01 -17.48
CA LEU A 373 6.94 9.61 -16.13
C LEU A 373 8.40 9.16 -16.08
N ARG A 374 8.90 8.46 -17.11
CA ARG A 374 10.31 8.07 -17.19
C ARG A 374 11.26 9.24 -17.42
N GLN A 375 10.83 10.26 -18.15
CA GLN A 375 11.63 11.46 -18.41
C GLN A 375 11.65 12.40 -17.21
N ASP A 376 10.54 12.50 -16.49
CA ASP A 376 10.38 13.29 -15.28
C ASP A 376 9.68 12.46 -14.18
N PRO A 377 10.46 11.68 -13.40
CA PRO A 377 9.92 10.89 -12.29
C PRO A 377 9.27 11.72 -11.19
N THR A 378 9.54 13.03 -11.10
CA THR A 378 8.99 13.87 -10.02
C THR A 378 7.46 13.98 -10.08
N ILE A 379 6.86 13.73 -11.26
CA ILE A 379 5.41 13.65 -11.47
C ILE A 379 4.79 12.53 -10.63
N GLY A 380 5.48 11.38 -10.53
CA GLY A 380 5.01 10.19 -9.82
C GLY A 380 5.43 10.12 -8.35
N ARG A 381 6.07 11.16 -7.81
CA ARG A 381 6.43 11.20 -6.39
C ARG A 381 5.21 11.60 -5.56
N PRO A 382 4.96 10.94 -4.40
CA PRO A 382 3.86 11.33 -3.53
C PRO A 382 4.00 12.78 -3.08
N ARG A 383 2.87 13.45 -2.90
CA ARG A 383 2.83 14.81 -2.37
C ARG A 383 2.25 14.80 -0.97
N PHE A 384 2.94 15.43 -0.04
CA PHE A 384 2.44 15.64 1.31
C PHE A 384 1.49 16.84 1.37
N ALA A 385 0.46 16.71 2.21
CA ALA A 385 -0.51 17.72 2.56
C ALA A 385 -0.84 17.64 4.07
N GLU A 386 -1.52 18.67 4.57
CA GLU A 386 -2.00 18.75 5.94
C GLU A 386 -3.52 18.57 5.95
N ILE A 387 -4.03 17.81 6.92
CA ILE A 387 -5.45 17.74 7.25
C ILE A 387 -5.62 17.96 8.75
N PRO A 388 -6.73 18.58 9.22
CA PRO A 388 -6.95 18.75 10.66
C PRO A 388 -6.75 17.45 11.43
N ARG A 389 -5.97 17.54 12.51
CA ARG A 389 -5.75 16.44 13.45
C ARG A 389 -6.99 16.30 14.35
N PRO A 390 -7.57 15.09 14.48
CA PRO A 390 -8.79 14.86 15.26
C PRO A 390 -8.70 15.18 16.75
#